data_AF-A0A2V9G9D3-F1
#
_entry.id   AF-A0A2V9G9D3-F1
#
_cell.length_a   1.000
_cell.length_b   1.000
_cell.length_c   1.000
_cell.angle_alpha   90.00
_cell.angle_beta   90.00
_cell.angle_gamma   90.00
#
_symmetry.space_group_name_H-M   'P 1'
#
loop_
_entity.id
_entity.type
_entity.pdbx_description
1 polymer ?
#
loop_
_entity_poly.entity_id
_entity_poly.type
_entity_poly.pdbx_seq_one_letter_code
_entity_poly.pdbx_strand_id
1 'polypeptide(L)' 'MELIAPIPANQVLGTIVRDGIGGSAGFGFSVPIKQTGAKFFTEARFHYADGGRIPTRMIPVTIGVRF' A
#
# COMPACT_ATOMS: atom_id res chain seq x y z
N MET A 1 6.02 -6.05 -52.07
CA MET A 1 5.46 -6.85 -50.97
C MET A 1 6.21 -6.43 -49.72
N GLU A 2 5.70 -5.41 -49.02
CA GLU A 2 6.32 -4.93 -47.77
C GLU A 2 5.97 -5.88 -46.63
N LEU A 3 6.99 -6.35 -45.92
CA LEU A 3 6.86 -7.16 -44.72
C LEU A 3 6.59 -6.22 -43.53
N ILE A 4 5.39 -6.31 -42.96
CA ILE A 4 5.05 -5.62 -41.72
C ILE A 4 5.74 -6.38 -40.58
N ALA A 5 6.75 -5.77 -39.96
CA ALA A 5 7.42 -6.35 -38.80
C ALA A 5 6.44 -6.39 -37.61
N PRO A 6 6.29 -7.53 -36.90
CA PRO A 6 5.42 -7.61 -35.73
C PRO A 6 6.00 -6.72 -34.61
N ILE A 7 5.24 -5.70 -34.22
CA ILE A 7 5.59 -4.84 -33.10
C ILE A 7 5.32 -5.62 -31.80
N PRO A 8 6.30 -5.76 -30.88
CA PRO A 8 6.07 -6.41 -29.59
C PRO A 8 4.94 -5.69 -28.84
N ALA A 9 3.84 -6.40 -28.57
CA ALA A 9 2.65 -5.84 -27.94
C ALA A 9 2.87 -5.31 -26.51
N ASN A 10 4.02 -5.62 -25.92
CA ASN A 10 4.38 -5.38 -24.52
C ASN A 10 5.57 -4.42 -24.37
N GLN A 11 5.73 -3.47 -25.28
CA GLN A 11 6.71 -2.40 -25.10
C GLN A 11 6.23 -1.43 -24.00
N VAL A 12 6.89 -1.45 -22.85
CA VAL A 12 6.69 -0.44 -21.80
C VAL A 12 7.27 0.88 -22.33
N LEU A 13 6.40 1.76 -22.83
CA LEU A 13 6.77 3.06 -23.41
C LEU A 13 7.31 4.07 -22.37
N GLY A 14 7.16 3.76 -21.09
CA GLY A 14 7.74 4.52 -19.98
C GLY A 14 7.22 4.04 -18.64
N THR A 15 8.08 4.03 -17.63
CA THR A 15 7.72 3.72 -16.24
C THR A 15 7.57 5.03 -15.47
N ILE A 16 6.36 5.33 -15.00
CA ILE A 16 6.06 6.56 -14.24
C ILE A 16 6.34 6.39 -12.73
N VAL A 17 6.47 5.13 -12.27
CA VAL A 17 6.69 4.77 -10.87
C VAL A 17 8.16 4.40 -10.67
N ARG A 18 8.89 5.12 -9.82
CA ARG A 18 10.25 4.72 -9.42
C ARG A 18 10.17 3.95 -8.10
N ASP A 19 10.99 2.91 -7.99
CA ASP A 19 11.22 2.25 -6.70
C ASP A 19 11.85 3.26 -5.74
N GLY A 20 11.21 3.42 -4.58
CA GLY A 20 11.52 4.45 -3.60
C GLY A 20 11.75 3.86 -2.23
N ILE A 21 12.68 4.43 -1.47
CA ILE A 21 12.81 4.09 -0.06
C ILE A 21 11.60 4.68 0.68
N GLY A 22 10.88 3.83 1.39
CA GLY A 22 9.69 4.19 2.15
C GLY A 22 9.79 3.77 3.60
N GLY A 23 9.15 4.54 4.47
CA GLY A 23 9.03 4.26 5.89
C GLY A 23 7.56 4.18 6.28
N SER A 24 7.25 3.25 7.19
CA SER A 24 5.92 3.16 7.80
C SER A 24 6.04 3.19 9.31
N ALA A 25 5.26 4.05 9.95
CA ALA A 25 5.14 4.11 11.41
C ALA A 25 3.66 4.16 11.78
N GLY A 26 3.26 3.49 12.85
CA GLY A 26 1.86 3.44 13.23
C GLY A 26 1.67 3.20 14.71
N PHE A 27 0.47 3.54 15.17
CA PHE A 27 0.02 3.32 16.54
C PHE A 27 -1.36 2.69 16.51
N GLY A 28 -1.64 1.85 17.52
CA GLY A 28 -2.92 1.20 17.68
C GLY A 28 -3.16 0.80 19.11
N PHE A 29 -4.43 0.56 19.42
CA PHE A 29 -4.86 0.05 20.72
C PHE A 29 -5.82 -1.12 20.53
N SER A 30 -5.91 -1.95 21.56
CA SER A 30 -6.81 -3.11 21.60
C SER A 30 -7.55 -3.11 22.92
N VAL A 31 -8.87 -3.33 22.86
CA VAL A 31 -9.74 -3.42 24.04
C VAL A 31 -10.44 -4.78 24.04
N PRO A 32 -10.37 -5.56 25.13
CA PRO A 32 -11.06 -6.84 25.22
C PRO A 32 -12.59 -6.65 25.24
N ILE A 33 -13.29 -7.48 24.48
CA ILE A 33 -14.75 -7.59 24.53
C ILE A 33 -15.09 -8.61 25.62
N LYS A 34 -15.70 -8.13 26.70
CA LYS A 34 -15.94 -8.92 27.92
C LYS A 34 -16.56 -10.29 27.59
N GLN A 35 -16.03 -11.34 28.22
CA GLN A 35 -16.56 -12.71 28.22
C GLN A 35 -16.61 -13.45 26.86
N THR A 36 -16.14 -12.85 25.76
CA THR A 36 -16.20 -13.47 24.43
C THR A 36 -14.89 -14.05 23.93
N GLY A 37 -13.77 -13.77 24.62
CA GLY A 37 -12.41 -14.02 24.12
C GLY A 37 -11.97 -13.03 23.02
N ALA A 38 -12.91 -12.33 22.39
CA ALA A 38 -12.64 -11.39 21.32
C ALA A 38 -12.06 -10.06 21.82
N LYS A 39 -11.34 -9.36 20.94
CA LYS A 39 -10.74 -8.04 21.16
C LYS A 39 -11.11 -7.12 20.01
N PHE A 40 -11.63 -5.95 20.34
CA PHE A 40 -11.72 -4.84 19.40
C PHE A 40 -10.33 -4.21 19.23
N PHE A 41 -9.94 -3.88 18.01
CA PHE A 41 -8.68 -3.21 17.76
C PHE A 41 -8.86 -2.09 16.74
N THR A 42 -8.03 -1.05 16.92
CA THR A 42 -7.90 0.05 15.96
C THR A 42 -6.43 0.33 15.74
N GLU A 43 -6.05 0.63 14.51
CA GLU A 43 -4.68 0.94 14.13
C GLU A 43 -4.68 2.07 13.10
N ALA A 44 -3.80 3.04 13.28
CA ALA A 44 -3.49 4.05 12.28
C ALA A 44 -2.01 3.90 11.88
N ARG A 45 -1.73 3.75 10.59
CA ARG A 45 -0.36 3.70 10.07
C ARG A 45 -0.12 4.87 9.13
N PHE A 46 0.94 5.62 9.36
CA PHE A 46 1.48 6.56 8.41
C PHE A 46 2.43 5.83 7.47
N HIS A 47 2.13 5.86 6.17
CA HIS A 47 3.05 5.38 5.14
C HIS A 47 3.57 6.56 4.34
N TYR A 48 4.89 6.63 4.23
CA TYR A 48 5.60 7.52 3.34
C TYR A 48 6.44 6.67 2.38
N ALA A 49 6.27 6.89 1.08
CA ALA A 49 7.14 6.32 0.07
C ALA A 49 7.61 7.40 -0.89
N ASP A 50 8.94 7.53 -1.05
CA ASP A 50 9.54 8.49 -1.97
C ASP A 50 9.73 7.87 -3.35
N GLY A 51 8.63 7.74 -4.11
CA GLY A 51 8.60 7.16 -5.45
C GLY A 51 9.12 8.09 -6.56
N GLY A 52 10.04 8.99 -6.24
CA GLY A 52 10.82 9.80 -7.19
C GLY A 52 10.17 11.07 -7.74
N ARG A 53 8.84 11.15 -7.93
CA ARG A 53 8.18 12.38 -8.48
C ARG A 53 6.97 12.87 -7.70
N ILE A 54 6.25 11.99 -7.02
CA ILE A 54 5.14 12.35 -6.13
C ILE A 54 5.35 11.55 -4.84
N PRO A 55 5.62 12.21 -3.69
CA PRO A 55 5.70 11.50 -2.43
C PRO A 55 4.33 10.92 -2.09
N THR A 56 4.24 9.59 -2.01
CA THR A 56 3.02 8.90 -1.63
C THR A 56 2.90 8.98 -0.11
N ARG A 57 1.87 9.70 0.36
CA ARG A 57 1.54 9.86 1.77
C ARG A 57 0.14 9.33 2.00
N MET A 58 0.02 8.27 2.79
CA MET A 58 -1.28 7.70 3.16
C MET A 58 -1.34 7.41 4.66
N ILE A 59 -2.52 7.60 5.23
CA ILE A 59 -2.84 7.23 6.62
C ILE A 59 -4.00 6.24 6.60
N PRO A 60 -3.76 4.95 6.31
CA PRO A 60 -4.76 3.91 6.51
C PRO A 60 -5.15 3.81 7.99
N VAL A 61 -6.45 3.79 8.23
CA VAL A 61 -7.06 3.49 9.53
C VAL A 61 -7.76 2.14 9.41
N THR A 62 -7.35 1.21 10.25
CA THR A 62 -7.91 -0.15 10.32
C THR A 62 -8.69 -0.30 11.62
N ILE A 63 -9.91 -0.81 11.53
CA ILE A 63 -10.78 -1.10 12.68
C ILE A 63 -11.27 -2.54 12.52
N GLY A 64 -11.27 -3.31 13.60
CA GLY A 64 -11.75 -4.69 13.53
C GLY A 64 -11.93 -5.40 14.87
N VAL A 65 -12.35 -6.65 14.77
CA VAL A 65 -12.48 -7.60 15.87
C VAL A 65 -11.59 -8.80 15.57
N ARG A 66 -10.84 -9.28 16.58
CA ARG A 66 -10.03 -10.50 16.53
C ARG A 66 -10.39 -11.42 17.69
N PHE A 67 -10.18 -12.73 17.54
CA PHE A 67 -10.49 -13.76 18.54
C PHE A 67 -9.22 -14.34 19.15
#